data_AF-A0A2S0Q8F6-F1
#
_entry.id   AF-A0A2S0Q8F6-F1
#
_cell.length_a   1.000
_cell.length_b   1.000
_cell.length_c   1.000
_cell.angle_alpha   90.00
_cell.angle_beta   90.00
_cell.angle_gamma   90.00
#
_symmetry.space_group_name_H-M   'P 1'
#
loop_
_entity.id
_entity.type
_entity.pdbx_description
1 polymer ?
#
loop_
_entity_poly.entity_id
_entity_poly.type
_entity_poly.pdbx_seq_one_letter_code
_entity_poly.pdbx_strand_id
1 'polypeptide(L)'
;MYTKNKPDPVRLEIFKNLYQFIAEQMGIILQNTAASVNIKERLDFSCAIFDTSGLLVANAPHIPVHLGSMSESVRSLINDQGDTIQPGNVYLSNNPYNGGTHLPDVTAITPVFLEDNTSSPTPHSPLPTPLFYVASRGHQADIGGITPGSMPPHSTTVEEEGILFDNFLLVKQGKFQEIQVREILSNHPYPARNPDQNLADFKAQIAANTRGVQELRKMVSQYGIETVQAYMKFVQDNAEEAVRRAINLLKNGSFNYAMDNGAEIKVKVRIDKKNRSAIIDFTGTSPQINSNFNAPKAVTQAAVLYVFRTLVEDNIPLNAGCLKPLEIIIPVGSLLNPTYPAAVVAGNVETSQTIVDALYGALGVMAGSQGTMNNFTFGNQHYQYYETICGGSGAGVNFDGTDAVHTHMTNSRLTDPEVLETRYPVLVESFSLRPDSGGKGQHSGGNGVIRRIRFLEPMTANILSSHRLVPPFALNGGEPGKVGHNWIERQDGTQENLNSTATVEMQPGDVFVIETPGGGGFGTVS
;
A
#
# COMPACT_ATOMS: atom_id res chain seq x y z
N MET A 1 17.75 -27.22 -25.77
CA MET A 1 18.12 -27.17 -24.35
C MET A 1 18.35 -25.72 -23.96
N TYR A 2 17.62 -25.21 -22.96
CA TYR A 2 17.75 -23.82 -22.50
C TYR A 2 19.03 -23.66 -21.65
N THR A 3 19.76 -22.55 -21.81
CA THR A 3 20.90 -22.21 -20.96
C THR A 3 20.39 -21.77 -19.59
N LYS A 4 20.74 -22.51 -18.55
CA LYS A 4 20.24 -22.34 -17.17
C LYS A 4 21.18 -21.54 -16.26
N ASN A 5 22.43 -21.34 -16.70
CA ASN A 5 23.48 -20.75 -15.86
C ASN A 5 23.76 -19.26 -16.16
N LYS A 6 23.22 -18.73 -17.26
CA LYS A 6 23.37 -17.33 -17.65
C LYS A 6 22.08 -16.83 -18.30
N PRO A 7 21.65 -15.59 -17.99
CA PRO A 7 20.48 -15.01 -18.64
C PRO A 7 20.78 -14.75 -20.12
N ASP A 8 19.85 -15.13 -20.99
CA ASP A 8 19.78 -14.63 -22.35
C ASP A 8 18.96 -13.32 -22.33
N PRO A 9 19.49 -12.18 -22.81
CA PRO A 9 18.80 -10.89 -22.70
C PRO A 9 17.40 -10.87 -23.33
N VAL A 10 17.23 -11.54 -24.46
CA VAL A 10 15.94 -11.62 -25.16
C VAL A 10 14.93 -12.40 -24.30
N ARG A 11 15.34 -13.56 -23.79
CA ARG A 11 14.48 -14.35 -22.89
C ARG A 11 14.21 -13.65 -21.57
N LEU A 12 15.16 -12.90 -21.03
CA LEU A 12 14.96 -12.15 -19.79
C LEU A 12 13.79 -11.19 -19.95
N GLU A 13 13.75 -10.46 -21.07
CA GLU A 13 12.63 -9.57 -21.38
C GLU A 13 11.33 -10.35 -21.61
N ILE A 14 11.36 -11.49 -22.30
CA ILE A 14 10.17 -12.35 -22.49
C ILE A 14 9.62 -12.81 -21.13
N PHE A 15 10.44 -13.41 -20.26
CA PHE A 15 9.99 -13.93 -18.98
C PHE A 15 9.51 -12.83 -18.04
N LYS A 16 10.20 -11.69 -18.00
CA LYS A 16 9.73 -10.48 -17.29
C LYS A 16 8.30 -10.14 -17.68
N ASN A 17 8.02 -10.00 -18.99
CA ASN A 17 6.68 -9.68 -19.49
C ASN A 17 5.68 -10.79 -19.20
N LEU A 18 6.08 -12.07 -19.27
CA LEU A 18 5.19 -13.19 -18.94
C LEU A 18 4.79 -13.20 -17.46
N TYR A 19 5.72 -12.96 -16.52
CA TYR A 19 5.37 -12.89 -15.09
C TYR A 19 4.46 -11.69 -14.79
N GLN A 20 4.77 -10.53 -15.39
CA GLN A 20 3.93 -9.34 -15.25
C GLN A 20 2.53 -9.59 -15.79
N PHE A 21 2.42 -10.21 -16.98
CA PHE A 21 1.14 -10.58 -17.57
C PHE A 21 0.31 -11.45 -16.63
N ILE A 22 0.90 -12.44 -15.96
CA ILE A 22 0.15 -13.27 -15.00
C ILE A 22 -0.43 -12.42 -13.87
N ALA A 23 0.36 -11.52 -13.28
CA ALA A 23 -0.12 -10.66 -12.22
C ALA A 23 -1.22 -9.70 -12.69
N GLU A 24 -1.11 -9.15 -13.91
CA GLU A 24 -2.14 -8.32 -14.53
C GLU A 24 -3.44 -9.10 -14.79
N GLN A 25 -3.34 -10.35 -15.25
CA GLN A 25 -4.50 -11.22 -15.42
C GLN A 25 -5.21 -11.51 -14.11
N MET A 26 -4.47 -11.69 -13.01
CA MET A 26 -5.07 -11.80 -11.67
C MET A 26 -5.82 -10.52 -11.31
N GLY A 27 -5.21 -9.35 -11.53
CA GLY A 27 -5.80 -8.06 -11.22
C GLY A 27 -7.09 -7.78 -12.00
N ILE A 28 -7.14 -8.13 -13.29
CA ILE A 28 -8.35 -8.03 -14.12
C ILE A 28 -9.48 -8.89 -13.55
N ILE A 29 -9.19 -10.11 -13.09
CA ILE A 29 -10.20 -10.97 -12.46
C ILE A 29 -10.69 -10.36 -11.15
N LEU A 30 -9.78 -9.87 -10.30
CA LEU A 30 -10.14 -9.26 -9.02
C LEU A 30 -11.05 -8.05 -9.22
N GLN A 31 -10.65 -7.12 -10.09
CA GLN A 31 -11.44 -5.93 -10.40
C GLN A 31 -12.86 -6.27 -10.87
N ASN A 32 -13.00 -7.24 -11.78
CA ASN A 32 -14.29 -7.55 -12.39
C ASN A 32 -15.23 -8.33 -11.46
N THR A 33 -14.69 -9.06 -10.48
CA THR A 33 -15.46 -9.95 -9.60
C THR A 33 -15.68 -9.40 -8.19
N ALA A 34 -14.92 -8.38 -7.77
CA ALA A 34 -15.12 -7.74 -6.48
C ALA A 34 -16.50 -7.06 -6.37
N ALA A 35 -17.02 -7.01 -5.15
CA ALA A 35 -18.29 -6.37 -4.83
C ALA A 35 -18.10 -4.94 -4.31
N SER A 36 -16.98 -4.64 -3.64
CA SER A 36 -16.72 -3.31 -3.09
C SER A 36 -16.28 -2.29 -4.12
N VAL A 37 -16.73 -1.04 -3.91
CA VAL A 37 -16.30 0.13 -4.68
C VAL A 37 -14.78 0.33 -4.58
N ASN A 38 -14.20 0.07 -3.40
CA ASN A 38 -12.75 0.18 -3.17
C ASN A 38 -11.93 -0.68 -4.13
N ILE A 39 -12.25 -1.97 -4.25
CA ILE A 39 -11.50 -2.86 -5.12
C ILE A 39 -11.90 -2.66 -6.58
N LYS A 40 -13.20 -2.56 -6.85
CA LYS A 40 -13.73 -2.55 -8.22
C LYS A 40 -13.49 -1.26 -8.98
N GLU A 41 -13.78 -0.12 -8.35
CA GLU A 41 -13.79 1.19 -9.00
C GLU A 41 -12.49 1.95 -8.70
N ARG A 42 -12.07 1.95 -7.43
CA ARG A 42 -10.87 2.66 -6.98
C ARG A 42 -9.56 1.90 -7.25
N LEU A 43 -9.63 0.61 -7.57
CA LEU A 43 -8.49 -0.27 -7.81
C LEU A 43 -7.52 -0.35 -6.63
N ASP A 44 -8.05 -0.31 -5.41
CA ASP A 44 -7.25 -0.44 -4.18
C ASP A 44 -6.96 -1.90 -3.85
N PHE A 45 -6.15 -2.52 -4.70
CA PHE A 45 -5.72 -3.90 -4.58
C PHE A 45 -4.35 -4.11 -5.22
N SER A 46 -3.71 -5.25 -4.99
CA SER A 46 -2.52 -5.67 -5.76
C SER A 46 -2.46 -7.18 -5.89
N CYS A 47 -1.98 -7.64 -7.04
CA CYS A 47 -1.75 -9.06 -7.31
C CYS A 47 -0.28 -9.30 -7.60
N ALA A 48 0.27 -10.40 -7.08
CA ALA A 48 1.69 -10.67 -7.13
C ALA A 48 2.02 -12.16 -7.18
N ILE A 49 3.21 -12.45 -7.72
CA ILE A 49 3.79 -13.78 -7.85
C ILE A 49 5.10 -13.80 -7.07
N PHE A 50 5.31 -14.90 -6.35
CA PHE A 50 6.46 -15.12 -5.50
C PHE A 50 7.14 -16.43 -5.84
N ASP A 51 8.45 -16.47 -5.67
CA ASP A 51 9.22 -17.70 -5.78
C ASP A 51 9.01 -18.64 -4.59
N THR A 52 9.72 -19.77 -4.57
CA THR A 52 9.65 -20.78 -3.49
C THR A 52 10.01 -20.23 -2.12
N SER A 53 10.78 -19.14 -2.04
CA SER A 53 11.20 -18.51 -0.79
C SER A 53 10.28 -17.35 -0.38
N GLY A 54 9.18 -17.13 -1.11
CA GLY A 54 8.26 -16.03 -0.84
C GLY A 54 8.81 -14.65 -1.23
N LEU A 55 9.83 -14.58 -2.10
CA LEU A 55 10.33 -13.31 -2.61
C LEU A 55 9.52 -12.88 -3.83
N LEU A 56 9.14 -11.60 -3.86
CA LEU A 56 8.42 -11.00 -4.97
C LEU A 56 9.19 -11.17 -6.29
N VAL A 57 8.53 -11.68 -7.31
CA VAL A 57 9.04 -11.83 -8.67
C VAL A 57 8.45 -10.76 -9.59
N ALA A 58 7.12 -10.65 -9.58
CA ALA A 58 6.37 -9.70 -10.37
C ALA A 58 5.05 -9.35 -9.68
N ASN A 59 4.52 -8.16 -10.00
CA ASN A 59 3.23 -7.67 -9.52
C ASN A 59 2.51 -6.91 -10.64
N ALA A 60 1.19 -6.77 -10.49
CA ALA A 60 0.43 -5.79 -11.23
C ALA A 60 0.59 -4.42 -10.55
N PRO A 61 0.92 -3.35 -11.28
CA PRO A 61 1.19 -2.04 -10.70
C PRO A 61 -0.12 -1.36 -10.29
N HIS A 62 -0.47 -1.45 -9.01
CA HIS A 62 -1.66 -0.81 -8.47
C HIS A 62 -1.30 0.09 -7.28
N ILE A 63 -0.84 -0.45 -6.15
CA ILE A 63 -0.57 0.34 -4.93
C ILE A 63 0.87 0.13 -4.45
N PRO A 64 1.72 1.17 -4.40
CA PRO A 64 3.14 1.04 -4.03
C PRO A 64 3.42 0.46 -2.64
N VAL A 65 2.58 0.71 -1.63
CA VAL A 65 2.82 0.20 -0.27
C VAL A 65 2.66 -1.32 -0.14
N HIS A 66 1.87 -1.94 -1.01
CA HIS A 66 1.76 -3.40 -1.09
C HIS A 66 3.08 -4.05 -1.52
N LEU A 67 3.93 -3.25 -2.18
CA LEU A 67 5.15 -3.72 -2.80
C LEU A 67 6.25 -3.84 -1.75
N GLY A 68 6.74 -5.07 -1.55
CA GLY A 68 7.64 -5.41 -0.46
C GLY A 68 6.91 -6.01 0.75
N SER A 69 5.83 -5.36 1.22
CA SER A 69 5.06 -5.84 2.39
C SER A 69 4.38 -7.19 2.14
N MET A 70 3.84 -7.44 0.94
CA MET A 70 3.26 -8.75 0.60
C MET A 70 4.29 -9.90 0.64
N SER A 71 5.58 -9.64 0.42
CA SER A 71 6.62 -10.68 0.55
C SER A 71 6.79 -11.12 1.99
N GLU A 72 6.66 -10.19 2.95
CA GLU A 72 6.69 -10.52 4.38
C GLU A 72 5.46 -11.33 4.78
N SER A 73 4.26 -11.04 4.26
CA SER A 73 3.06 -11.87 4.51
C SER A 73 3.24 -13.30 4.00
N VAL A 74 3.79 -13.48 2.79
CA VAL A 74 4.06 -14.82 2.24
C VAL A 74 5.12 -15.56 3.06
N ARG A 75 6.19 -14.88 3.46
CA ARG A 75 7.21 -15.50 4.35
C ARG A 75 6.68 -15.83 5.73
N SER A 76 5.84 -14.98 6.30
CA SER A 76 5.15 -15.28 7.56
C SER A 76 4.36 -16.58 7.46
N LEU A 77 3.57 -16.74 6.40
CA LEU A 77 2.84 -17.97 6.13
C LEU A 77 3.78 -19.18 6.01
N ILE A 78 4.87 -19.05 5.26
CA ILE A 78 5.85 -20.13 5.07
C ILE A 78 6.46 -20.56 6.42
N ASN A 79 6.84 -19.58 7.25
CA ASN A 79 7.46 -19.84 8.55
C ASN A 79 6.48 -20.44 9.57
N ASP A 80 5.24 -19.97 9.57
CA ASP A 80 4.19 -20.39 10.49
C ASP A 80 3.66 -21.78 10.16
N GLN A 81 3.33 -22.03 8.89
CA GLN A 81 2.71 -23.30 8.48
C GLN A 81 3.74 -24.38 8.10
N GLY A 82 4.93 -24.01 7.63
CA GLY A 82 5.99 -24.95 7.25
C GLY A 82 5.49 -26.12 6.38
N ASP A 83 5.76 -27.35 6.83
CA ASP A 83 5.39 -28.58 6.13
C ASP A 83 3.88 -28.91 6.17
N THR A 84 3.07 -28.11 6.85
CA THR A 84 1.61 -28.33 6.93
C THR A 84 0.83 -27.73 5.76
N ILE A 85 1.50 -26.99 4.87
CA ILE A 85 0.89 -26.38 3.69
C ILE A 85 0.47 -27.49 2.71
N GLN A 86 -0.76 -27.44 2.20
CA GLN A 86 -1.30 -28.47 1.31
C GLN A 86 -1.88 -27.90 0.01
N PRO A 87 -1.89 -28.70 -1.08
CA PRO A 87 -2.59 -28.35 -2.32
C PRO A 87 -4.06 -27.98 -2.09
N GLY A 88 -4.50 -26.92 -2.74
CA GLY A 88 -5.87 -26.41 -2.63
C GLY A 88 -6.15 -25.57 -1.39
N ASN A 89 -5.14 -25.29 -0.55
CA ASN A 89 -5.29 -24.35 0.55
C ASN A 89 -5.16 -22.89 0.06
N VAL A 90 -5.91 -21.99 0.71
CA VAL A 90 -5.76 -20.53 0.60
C VAL A 90 -5.81 -19.94 1.99
N TYR A 91 -4.91 -19.01 2.28
CA TYR A 91 -4.76 -18.39 3.60
C TYR A 91 -5.07 -16.89 3.53
N LEU A 92 -5.70 -16.34 4.56
CA LEU A 92 -5.90 -14.90 4.76
C LEU A 92 -4.91 -14.36 5.80
N SER A 93 -4.33 -13.21 5.51
CA SER A 93 -3.48 -12.48 6.45
C SER A 93 -3.60 -10.97 6.25
N ASN A 94 -3.81 -10.24 7.34
CA ASN A 94 -3.69 -8.78 7.41
C ASN A 94 -2.91 -8.33 8.66
N ASN A 95 -2.35 -9.27 9.44
CA ASN A 95 -1.60 -8.96 10.65
C ASN A 95 -0.40 -8.03 10.34
N PRO A 96 -0.42 -6.75 10.80
CA PRO A 96 0.62 -5.78 10.46
C PRO A 96 2.00 -6.15 11.02
N TYR A 97 2.03 -6.95 12.09
CA TYR A 97 3.25 -7.44 12.72
C TYR A 97 3.87 -8.61 11.95
N ASN A 98 3.14 -9.19 11.00
CA ASN A 98 3.50 -10.34 10.18
C ASN A 98 3.41 -10.02 8.67
N GLY A 99 3.72 -8.78 8.28
CA GLY A 99 3.79 -8.34 6.87
C GLY A 99 2.53 -7.68 6.31
N GLY A 100 1.45 -7.59 7.10
CA GLY A 100 0.34 -6.70 6.81
C GLY A 100 0.76 -5.22 6.80
N THR A 101 0.01 -4.39 6.10
CA THR A 101 0.19 -2.93 6.03
C THR A 101 -0.66 -2.21 7.07
N HIS A 102 -1.94 -2.54 7.09
CA HIS A 102 -2.93 -2.20 8.11
C HIS A 102 -4.08 -3.23 8.01
N LEU A 103 -5.04 -3.22 8.93
CA LEU A 103 -6.09 -4.24 8.95
C LEU A 103 -7.01 -4.25 7.73
N PRO A 104 -7.39 -3.11 7.11
CA PRO A 104 -8.23 -3.13 5.92
C PRO A 104 -7.60 -3.86 4.72
N ASP A 105 -6.27 -3.91 4.63
CA ASP A 105 -5.56 -4.59 3.54
C ASP A 105 -5.44 -6.09 3.79
N VAL A 106 -6.44 -6.84 3.35
CA VAL A 106 -6.48 -8.29 3.55
C VAL A 106 -5.81 -9.01 2.38
N THR A 107 -4.83 -9.86 2.69
CA THR A 107 -4.06 -10.65 1.70
C THR A 107 -4.55 -12.09 1.65
N ALA A 108 -5.03 -12.54 0.49
CA ALA A 108 -5.24 -13.96 0.20
C ALA A 108 -4.00 -14.56 -0.46
N ILE A 109 -3.44 -15.61 0.13
CA ILE A 109 -2.20 -16.27 -0.31
C ILE A 109 -2.52 -17.71 -0.72
N THR A 110 -2.15 -18.08 -1.95
CA THR A 110 -2.36 -19.42 -2.51
C THR A 110 -1.01 -20.06 -2.86
N PRO A 111 -0.58 -21.09 -2.11
CA PRO A 111 0.56 -21.91 -2.45
C PRO A 111 0.32 -22.70 -3.75
N VAL A 112 1.30 -22.74 -4.64
CA VAL A 112 1.16 -23.32 -5.97
C VAL A 112 1.95 -24.63 -6.07
N PHE A 113 1.26 -25.69 -6.46
CA PHE A 113 1.82 -27.01 -6.69
C PHE A 113 1.66 -27.40 -8.16
N LEU A 114 2.64 -28.14 -8.69
CA LEU A 114 2.48 -28.86 -9.94
C LEU A 114 1.78 -30.18 -9.64
N GLU A 115 0.77 -30.52 -10.44
CA GLU A 115 0.12 -31.82 -10.34
C GLU A 115 1.10 -32.91 -10.75
N ASP A 116 1.33 -33.88 -9.87
CA ASP A 116 2.01 -35.10 -10.23
C ASP A 116 0.98 -36.05 -10.85
N ASN A 117 0.78 -35.96 -12.17
CA ASN A 117 -0.15 -36.81 -12.91
C ASN A 117 0.25 -38.30 -12.93
N THR A 118 1.31 -38.70 -12.21
CA THR A 118 1.92 -40.03 -12.34
C THR A 118 1.91 -40.88 -11.08
N SER A 119 1.54 -40.34 -9.91
CA SER A 119 1.69 -41.07 -8.64
C SER A 119 0.49 -40.85 -7.72
N SER A 120 -0.32 -41.89 -7.53
CA SER A 120 -1.26 -41.93 -6.40
C SER A 120 -0.48 -41.70 -5.10
N PRO A 121 -0.89 -40.75 -4.23
CA PRO A 121 -0.17 -40.46 -3.00
C PRO A 121 -0.11 -41.71 -2.13
N THR A 122 1.09 -42.16 -1.79
CA THR A 122 1.26 -43.22 -0.78
C THR A 122 1.23 -42.60 0.62
N PRO A 123 0.79 -43.32 1.67
CA PRO A 123 0.71 -42.80 3.04
C PRO A 123 2.03 -42.28 3.64
N HIS A 124 3.16 -42.52 2.95
CA HIS A 124 4.51 -42.14 3.38
C HIS A 124 5.24 -41.24 2.38
N SER A 125 4.57 -40.74 1.34
CA SER A 125 5.15 -39.73 0.47
C SER A 125 5.25 -38.40 1.24
N PRO A 126 6.41 -37.70 1.21
CA PRO A 126 6.49 -36.36 1.78
C PRO A 126 5.42 -35.48 1.13
N LEU A 127 4.82 -34.59 1.91
CA LEU A 127 3.89 -33.60 1.37
C LEU A 127 4.61 -32.82 0.26
N PRO A 128 3.94 -32.57 -0.88
CA PRO A 128 4.56 -31.80 -1.95
C PRO A 128 4.93 -30.42 -1.39
N THR A 129 6.07 -29.88 -1.82
CA THR A 129 6.49 -28.52 -1.44
C THR A 129 5.88 -27.52 -2.43
N PRO A 130 5.34 -26.37 -1.98
CA PRO A 130 4.93 -25.31 -2.89
C PRO A 130 6.11 -24.86 -3.77
N LEU A 131 5.88 -24.74 -5.07
CA LEU A 131 6.89 -24.33 -6.03
C LEU A 131 6.87 -22.83 -6.31
N PHE A 132 5.73 -22.20 -6.03
CA PHE A 132 5.51 -20.76 -6.12
C PHE A 132 4.42 -20.37 -5.12
N TYR A 133 4.24 -19.07 -4.93
CA TYR A 133 3.05 -18.53 -4.29
C TYR A 133 2.45 -17.46 -5.19
N VAL A 134 1.13 -17.35 -5.18
CA VAL A 134 0.41 -16.20 -5.73
C VAL A 134 -0.38 -15.56 -4.61
N ALA A 135 -0.47 -14.24 -4.63
CA ALA A 135 -1.27 -13.54 -3.65
C ALA A 135 -1.99 -12.33 -4.24
N SER A 136 -3.15 -12.05 -3.69
CA SER A 136 -3.94 -10.85 -3.94
C SER A 136 -4.20 -10.15 -2.62
N ARG A 137 -3.88 -8.88 -2.53
CA ARG A 137 -4.24 -7.99 -1.40
C ARG A 137 -5.30 -7.02 -1.87
N GLY A 138 -6.36 -6.84 -1.11
CA GLY A 138 -7.45 -5.93 -1.45
C GLY A 138 -7.92 -5.19 -0.21
N HIS A 139 -8.12 -3.88 -0.35
CA HIS A 139 -8.57 -3.02 0.73
C HIS A 139 -10.07 -3.23 0.96
N GLN A 140 -10.41 -3.85 2.09
CA GLN A 140 -11.79 -4.02 2.52
C GLN A 140 -12.40 -2.65 2.84
N ALA A 141 -13.64 -2.42 2.42
CA ALA A 141 -14.33 -1.16 2.72
C ALA A 141 -14.57 -1.00 4.22
N ASP A 142 -14.82 -2.10 4.93
CA ASP A 142 -14.92 -2.18 6.39
C ASP A 142 -14.52 -3.61 6.79
N ILE A 143 -13.62 -3.74 7.76
CA ILE A 143 -13.20 -4.99 8.40
C ILE A 143 -13.46 -4.92 9.92
N GLY A 144 -14.43 -4.11 10.33
CA GLY A 144 -14.73 -3.80 11.73
C GLY A 144 -14.00 -2.56 12.25
N GLY A 145 -13.86 -2.47 13.57
CA GLY A 145 -13.20 -1.35 14.24
C GLY A 145 -14.19 -0.28 14.74
N ILE A 146 -13.68 0.66 15.54
CA ILE A 146 -14.51 1.59 16.32
C ILE A 146 -15.27 2.61 15.46
N THR A 147 -14.85 2.84 14.21
CA THR A 147 -15.54 3.72 13.24
C THR A 147 -15.87 2.96 11.95
N PRO A 148 -16.92 3.37 11.22
CA PRO A 148 -17.16 2.89 9.86
C PRO A 148 -15.96 3.15 8.95
N GLY A 149 -15.67 2.20 8.06
CA GLY A 149 -14.59 2.33 7.08
C GLY A 149 -13.23 1.81 7.56
N SER A 150 -13.13 1.35 8.81
CA SER A 150 -11.90 0.79 9.42
C SER A 150 -10.66 1.69 9.37
N MET A 151 -10.88 3.02 9.34
CA MET A 151 -9.84 4.04 9.44
C MET A 151 -10.08 4.96 10.66
N PRO A 152 -10.14 4.42 11.88
CA PRO A 152 -10.45 5.23 13.07
C PRO A 152 -9.35 6.25 13.34
N PRO A 153 -9.63 7.57 13.33
CA PRO A 153 -8.60 8.60 13.48
C PRO A 153 -7.91 8.62 14.85
N HIS A 154 -8.55 8.02 15.86
CA HIS A 154 -8.15 8.10 17.26
C HIS A 154 -7.83 6.73 17.89
N SER A 155 -7.64 5.68 17.08
CA SER A 155 -7.20 4.39 17.60
C SER A 155 -5.79 4.50 18.22
N THR A 156 -5.60 3.74 19.30
CA THR A 156 -4.36 3.60 20.05
C THR A 156 -3.89 2.16 20.10
N THR A 157 -4.81 1.21 19.93
CA THR A 157 -4.52 -0.23 19.80
C THR A 157 -5.02 -0.79 18.47
N VAL A 158 -4.37 -1.83 17.96
CA VAL A 158 -4.75 -2.49 16.70
C VAL A 158 -6.15 -3.12 16.76
N GLU A 159 -6.64 -3.52 17.94
CA GLU A 159 -7.98 -4.07 18.11
C GLU A 159 -9.09 -3.05 17.81
N GLU A 160 -8.82 -1.76 18.06
CA GLU A 160 -9.75 -0.68 17.71
C GLU A 160 -9.87 -0.46 16.20
N GLU A 161 -8.92 -0.97 15.41
CA GLU A 161 -8.85 -0.78 13.95
C GLU A 161 -9.64 -1.83 13.16
N GLY A 162 -10.01 -2.95 13.79
CA GLY A 162 -10.83 -4.00 13.19
C GLY A 162 -10.31 -5.41 13.41
N ILE A 163 -10.80 -6.33 12.58
CA ILE A 163 -10.53 -7.76 12.68
C ILE A 163 -9.16 -8.09 12.09
N LEU A 164 -8.37 -8.83 12.87
CA LEU A 164 -7.04 -9.31 12.51
C LEU A 164 -7.09 -10.80 12.14
N PHE A 165 -6.69 -11.11 10.91
CA PHE A 165 -6.39 -12.45 10.40
C PHE A 165 -4.88 -12.67 10.40
N ASP A 166 -4.45 -13.74 11.07
CA ASP A 166 -3.06 -14.17 11.08
C ASP A 166 -2.98 -15.58 10.47
N ASN A 167 -2.63 -15.62 9.17
CA ASN A 167 -2.54 -16.84 8.36
C ASN A 167 -3.77 -17.77 8.48
N PHE A 168 -4.97 -17.20 8.55
CA PHE A 168 -6.21 -17.94 8.68
C PHE A 168 -6.49 -18.82 7.45
N LEU A 169 -6.80 -20.10 7.64
CA LEU A 169 -7.08 -21.03 6.55
C LEU A 169 -8.48 -20.78 5.94
N LEU A 170 -8.54 -19.91 4.93
CA LEU A 170 -9.77 -19.52 4.23
C LEU A 170 -10.36 -20.60 3.34
N VAL A 171 -9.50 -21.35 2.65
CA VAL A 171 -9.88 -22.51 1.85
C VAL A 171 -9.05 -23.68 2.34
N LYS A 172 -9.71 -24.77 2.73
CA LYS A 172 -9.07 -26.01 3.14
C LYS A 172 -9.29 -27.05 2.06
N GLN A 173 -8.22 -27.43 1.34
CA GLN A 173 -8.25 -28.43 0.27
C GLN A 173 -9.41 -28.21 -0.74
N GLY A 174 -9.57 -26.98 -1.21
CA GLY A 174 -10.63 -26.60 -2.16
C GLY A 174 -12.00 -26.29 -1.53
N LYS A 175 -12.19 -26.47 -0.22
CA LYS A 175 -13.43 -26.11 0.49
C LYS A 175 -13.32 -24.75 1.18
N PHE A 176 -14.13 -23.78 0.76
CA PHE A 176 -14.23 -22.46 1.38
C PHE A 176 -14.80 -22.55 2.81
N GLN A 177 -14.12 -21.93 3.77
CA GLN A 177 -14.46 -21.95 5.20
C GLN A 177 -15.42 -20.81 5.58
N GLU A 178 -16.57 -20.73 4.89
CA GLU A 178 -17.51 -19.60 5.01
C GLU A 178 -18.04 -19.39 6.44
N ILE A 179 -18.37 -20.48 7.13
CA ILE A 179 -18.92 -20.41 8.50
C ILE A 179 -17.89 -19.81 9.45
N GLN A 180 -16.65 -20.29 9.37
CA GLN A 180 -15.56 -19.89 10.27
C GLN A 180 -15.15 -18.43 10.05
N VAL A 181 -15.01 -17.99 8.78
CA VAL A 181 -14.67 -16.59 8.52
C VAL A 181 -15.81 -15.65 8.93
N ARG A 182 -17.08 -16.05 8.74
CA ARG A 182 -18.23 -15.27 9.22
C ARG A 182 -18.25 -15.16 10.73
N GLU A 183 -17.96 -16.24 11.44
CA GLU A 183 -17.83 -16.23 12.90
C GLU A 183 -16.76 -15.23 13.36
N ILE A 184 -15.58 -15.22 12.73
CA ILE A 184 -14.52 -14.25 13.04
C ILE A 184 -14.97 -12.80 12.77
N LEU A 185 -15.62 -12.56 11.63
CA LEU A 185 -16.10 -11.21 11.26
C LEU A 185 -17.19 -10.68 12.20
N SER A 186 -17.96 -11.57 12.85
CA SER A 186 -19.07 -11.20 13.74
C SER A 186 -18.72 -11.28 15.24
N ASN A 187 -17.77 -12.12 15.63
CA ASN A 187 -17.39 -12.35 17.04
C ASN A 187 -16.14 -11.55 17.41
N HIS A 188 -16.26 -10.23 17.32
CA HIS A 188 -15.22 -9.26 17.69
C HIS A 188 -15.87 -8.12 18.48
N PRO A 189 -15.17 -7.45 19.43
CA PRO A 189 -15.73 -6.29 20.14
C PRO A 189 -16.21 -5.18 19.20
N TYR A 190 -15.56 -5.07 18.04
CA TYR A 190 -15.89 -4.15 16.96
C TYR A 190 -16.06 -4.94 15.65
N PRO A 191 -17.21 -5.61 15.43
CA PRO A 191 -17.40 -6.54 14.33
C PRO A 191 -17.47 -5.81 12.99
N ALA A 192 -17.21 -6.55 11.90
CA ALA A 192 -17.39 -6.03 10.54
C ALA A 192 -18.86 -5.68 10.31
N ARG A 193 -19.11 -4.49 9.75
CA ARG A 193 -20.47 -3.97 9.52
C ARG A 193 -21.16 -4.65 8.34
N ASN A 194 -20.38 -5.11 7.36
CA ASN A 194 -20.90 -5.76 6.15
C ASN A 194 -20.13 -7.06 5.81
N PRO A 195 -20.29 -8.12 6.63
CA PRO A 195 -19.57 -9.38 6.43
C PRO A 195 -19.88 -10.07 5.10
N ASP A 196 -21.05 -9.84 4.51
CA ASP A 196 -21.41 -10.40 3.20
C ASP A 196 -20.57 -9.78 2.07
N GLN A 197 -20.28 -8.48 2.15
CA GLN A 197 -19.36 -7.81 1.22
C GLN A 197 -17.92 -8.31 1.40
N ASN A 198 -17.46 -8.49 2.65
CA ASN A 198 -16.13 -9.08 2.90
C ASN A 198 -16.01 -10.47 2.28
N LEU A 199 -17.02 -11.32 2.50
CA LEU A 199 -17.08 -12.66 1.91
C LEU A 199 -17.06 -12.65 0.38
N ALA A 200 -17.77 -11.71 -0.25
CA ALA A 200 -17.77 -11.54 -1.70
C ALA A 200 -16.38 -11.14 -2.22
N ASP A 201 -15.72 -10.19 -1.56
CA ASP A 201 -14.38 -9.75 -1.93
C ASP A 201 -13.32 -10.85 -1.68
N PHE A 202 -13.43 -11.63 -0.61
CA PHE A 202 -12.56 -12.80 -0.39
C PHE A 202 -12.74 -13.86 -1.48
N LYS A 203 -13.96 -14.08 -1.97
CA LYS A 203 -14.22 -14.97 -3.12
C LYS A 203 -13.60 -14.41 -4.40
N ALA A 204 -13.65 -13.10 -4.62
CA ALA A 204 -12.99 -12.43 -5.75
C ALA A 204 -11.45 -12.58 -5.70
N GLN A 205 -10.85 -12.44 -4.52
CA GLN A 205 -9.43 -12.70 -4.28
C GLN A 205 -9.03 -14.15 -4.57
N ILE A 206 -9.84 -15.13 -4.13
CA ILE A 206 -9.63 -16.55 -4.47
C ILE A 206 -9.68 -16.76 -6.00
N ALA A 207 -10.63 -16.14 -6.69
CA ALA A 207 -10.76 -16.23 -8.14
C ALA A 207 -9.53 -15.63 -8.86
N ALA A 208 -9.04 -14.48 -8.39
CA ALA A 208 -7.83 -13.85 -8.89
C ALA A 208 -6.60 -14.77 -8.71
N ASN A 209 -6.40 -15.31 -7.51
CA ASN A 209 -5.30 -16.25 -7.26
C ASN A 209 -5.42 -17.53 -8.11
N THR A 210 -6.64 -18.05 -8.29
CA THR A 210 -6.89 -19.23 -9.15
C THR A 210 -6.44 -18.96 -10.58
N ARG A 211 -6.69 -17.75 -11.11
CA ARG A 211 -6.17 -17.35 -12.42
C ARG A 211 -4.64 -17.35 -12.46
N GLY A 212 -3.99 -16.81 -11.43
CA GLY A 212 -2.54 -16.81 -11.29
C GLY A 212 -1.95 -18.23 -11.30
N VAL A 213 -2.56 -19.15 -10.54
CA VAL A 213 -2.18 -20.57 -10.52
C VAL A 213 -2.27 -21.22 -11.91
N GLN A 214 -3.37 -20.99 -12.63
CA GLN A 214 -3.58 -21.54 -13.96
C GLN A 214 -2.52 -21.06 -14.96
N GLU A 215 -2.24 -19.76 -14.98
CA GLU A 215 -1.26 -19.20 -15.92
C GLU A 215 0.18 -19.60 -15.58
N LEU A 216 0.54 -19.72 -14.29
CA LEU A 216 1.84 -20.27 -13.88
C LEU A 216 2.01 -21.72 -14.33
N ARG A 217 0.98 -22.56 -14.15
CA ARG A 217 1.00 -23.96 -14.60
C ARG A 217 1.17 -24.06 -16.12
N LYS A 218 0.49 -23.21 -16.89
CA LYS A 218 0.68 -23.13 -18.36
C LYS A 218 2.11 -22.74 -18.73
N MET A 219 2.67 -21.73 -18.06
CA MET A 219 4.05 -21.31 -18.29
C MET A 219 5.04 -22.46 -18.00
N VAL A 220 4.85 -23.18 -16.89
CA VAL A 220 5.68 -24.33 -16.53
C VAL A 220 5.53 -25.47 -17.55
N SER A 221 4.31 -25.75 -18.02
CA SER A 221 4.08 -26.76 -19.05
C SER A 221 4.79 -26.43 -20.37
N GLN A 222 4.87 -25.15 -20.74
CA GLN A 222 5.50 -24.70 -21.99
C GLN A 222 7.03 -24.62 -21.91
N TYR A 223 7.58 -24.10 -20.81
CA TYR A 223 9.00 -23.75 -20.71
C TYR A 223 9.81 -24.67 -19.77
N GLY A 224 9.13 -25.49 -18.96
CA GLY A 224 9.71 -26.34 -17.94
C GLY A 224 10.00 -25.61 -16.63
N ILE A 225 9.82 -26.30 -15.50
CA ILE A 225 9.94 -25.75 -14.15
C ILE A 225 11.30 -25.10 -13.88
N GLU A 226 12.39 -25.77 -14.27
CA GLU A 226 13.74 -25.27 -14.05
C GLU A 226 14.01 -23.96 -14.80
N THR A 227 13.50 -23.83 -16.03
CA THR A 227 13.63 -22.59 -16.81
C THR A 227 12.84 -21.47 -16.14
N VAL A 228 11.59 -21.75 -15.76
CA VAL A 228 10.73 -20.76 -15.09
C VAL A 228 11.39 -20.27 -13.80
N GLN A 229 11.88 -21.14 -12.93
CA GLN A 229 12.53 -20.71 -11.68
C GLN A 229 13.86 -19.96 -11.92
N ALA A 230 14.68 -20.40 -12.88
CA ALA A 230 15.91 -19.71 -13.22
C ALA A 230 15.65 -18.27 -13.70
N TYR A 231 14.62 -18.05 -14.53
CA TYR A 231 14.30 -16.71 -15.03
C TYR A 231 13.61 -15.83 -13.99
N MET A 232 12.89 -16.38 -13.00
CA MET A 232 12.45 -15.60 -11.84
C MET A 232 13.65 -15.00 -11.10
N LYS A 233 14.69 -15.82 -10.85
CA LYS A 233 15.93 -15.35 -10.24
C LYS A 233 16.65 -14.32 -11.10
N PHE A 234 16.77 -14.54 -12.41
CA PHE A 234 17.44 -13.58 -13.29
C PHE A 234 16.71 -12.22 -13.36
N VAL A 235 15.38 -12.21 -13.29
CA VAL A 235 14.58 -10.98 -13.22
C VAL A 235 14.85 -10.21 -11.92
N GLN A 236 14.98 -10.92 -10.80
CA GLN A 236 15.37 -10.30 -9.52
C GLN A 236 16.83 -9.78 -9.55
N ASP A 237 17.76 -10.58 -10.06
CA ASP A 237 19.18 -10.19 -10.15
C ASP A 237 19.39 -8.98 -11.09
N ASN A 238 18.58 -8.86 -12.15
CA ASN A 238 18.59 -7.68 -13.02
C ASN A 238 18.09 -6.41 -12.32
N ALA A 239 17.03 -6.54 -11.50
CA ALA A 239 16.51 -5.42 -10.72
C ALA A 239 17.51 -4.95 -9.64
N GLU A 240 18.21 -5.89 -9.00
CA GLU A 240 19.33 -5.58 -8.11
C GLU A 240 20.40 -4.75 -8.84
N GLU A 241 20.88 -5.21 -9.99
CA GLU A 241 21.94 -4.52 -10.72
C GLU A 241 21.50 -3.13 -11.21
N ALA A 242 20.24 -2.95 -11.57
CA ALA A 242 19.69 -1.64 -11.92
C ALA A 242 19.69 -0.65 -10.74
N VAL A 243 19.28 -1.08 -9.54
CA VAL A 243 19.37 -0.25 -8.33
C VAL A 243 20.83 0.06 -7.98
N ARG A 244 21.75 -0.92 -8.11
CA ARG A 244 23.19 -0.70 -7.89
C ARG A 244 23.76 0.38 -8.82
N ARG A 245 23.30 0.46 -10.07
CA ARG A 245 23.69 1.54 -11.00
C ARG A 245 23.19 2.90 -10.53
N ALA A 246 21.92 3.00 -10.11
CA ALA A 246 21.34 4.25 -9.62
C ALA A 246 22.05 4.75 -8.36
N ILE A 247 22.39 3.85 -7.42
CA ILE A 247 23.11 4.18 -6.17
C ILE A 247 24.42 4.93 -6.43
N ASN A 248 25.15 4.61 -7.51
CA ASN A 248 26.43 5.25 -7.82
C ASN A 248 26.34 6.77 -8.08
N LEU A 249 25.15 7.24 -8.49
CA LEU A 249 24.89 8.65 -8.79
C LEU A 249 24.48 9.43 -7.53
N LEU A 250 24.10 8.73 -6.47
CA LEU A 250 23.62 9.33 -5.23
C LEU A 250 24.77 9.86 -4.37
N LYS A 251 24.41 10.77 -3.47
CA LYS A 251 25.28 11.34 -2.45
C LYS A 251 24.76 10.97 -1.07
N ASN A 252 25.66 11.03 -0.08
CA ASN A 252 25.24 10.94 1.30
C ASN A 252 24.34 12.12 1.64
N GLY A 253 23.38 11.88 2.53
CA GLY A 253 22.51 12.93 3.01
C GLY A 253 21.72 12.50 4.23
N SER A 254 21.04 13.47 4.82
CA SER A 254 20.22 13.27 6.00
C SER A 254 19.08 14.25 6.02
N PHE A 255 17.94 13.83 6.56
CA PHE A 255 16.77 14.68 6.70
C PHE A 255 16.08 14.41 8.04
N ASN A 256 15.56 15.48 8.64
CA ASN A 256 14.67 15.41 9.79
C ASN A 256 13.32 15.98 9.36
N TYR A 257 12.28 15.15 9.42
CA TYR A 257 10.94 15.52 9.01
C TYR A 257 10.03 15.57 10.23
N ALA A 258 9.46 16.73 10.53
CA ALA A 258 8.49 16.91 11.60
C ALA A 258 7.06 16.59 11.13
N MET A 259 6.27 15.93 11.98
CA MET A 259 4.88 15.57 11.70
C MET A 259 3.90 16.44 12.50
N ASP A 260 2.65 16.55 12.04
CA ASP A 260 1.58 17.33 12.70
C ASP A 260 1.34 16.90 14.17
N ASN A 261 1.57 15.63 14.49
CA ASN A 261 1.40 15.07 15.84
C ASN A 261 2.63 15.30 16.75
N GLY A 262 3.64 16.04 16.30
CA GLY A 262 4.86 16.34 17.03
C GLY A 262 5.94 15.24 16.98
N ALA A 263 5.70 14.12 16.30
CA ALA A 263 6.73 13.12 16.04
C ALA A 263 7.71 13.60 14.94
N GLU A 264 8.89 12.99 14.91
CA GLU A 264 9.92 13.27 13.91
C GLU A 264 10.43 11.98 13.28
N ILE A 265 10.53 11.96 11.95
CA ILE A 265 11.23 10.92 11.18
C ILE A 265 12.62 11.43 10.83
N LYS A 266 13.65 10.69 11.26
CA LYS A 266 15.05 11.01 10.99
C LYS A 266 15.64 9.92 10.13
N VAL A 267 16.19 10.30 8.98
CA VAL A 267 16.83 9.36 8.08
C VAL A 267 18.21 9.86 7.68
N LYS A 268 19.18 8.94 7.67
CA LYS A 268 20.52 9.15 7.11
C LYS A 268 20.75 8.12 6.02
N VAL A 269 21.08 8.59 4.82
CA VAL A 269 21.45 7.75 3.68
C VAL A 269 22.96 7.81 3.51
N ARG A 270 23.64 6.67 3.62
CA ARG A 270 25.09 6.52 3.41
C ARG A 270 25.34 5.64 2.21
N ILE A 271 26.05 6.16 1.22
CA ILE A 271 26.36 5.49 -0.04
C ILE A 271 27.75 4.87 0.02
N ASP A 272 27.83 3.56 -0.20
CA ASP A 272 29.07 2.84 -0.44
C ASP A 272 29.27 2.67 -1.96
N LYS A 273 30.08 3.56 -2.54
CA LYS A 273 30.39 3.52 -3.98
C LYS A 273 31.22 2.31 -4.40
N LYS A 274 31.98 1.70 -3.48
CA LYS A 274 32.82 0.54 -3.81
C LYS A 274 31.96 -0.71 -3.98
N ASN A 275 31.02 -0.92 -3.06
CA ASN A 275 30.12 -2.06 -3.08
C ASN A 275 28.82 -1.78 -3.85
N ARG A 276 28.61 -0.54 -4.30
CA ARG A 276 27.38 -0.07 -4.98
C ARG A 276 26.15 -0.39 -4.13
N SER A 277 26.23 -0.04 -2.85
CA SER A 277 25.20 -0.30 -1.83
C SER A 277 24.89 0.96 -1.02
N ALA A 278 23.76 0.97 -0.33
CA ALA A 278 23.37 2.08 0.53
C ALA A 278 22.89 1.58 1.90
N ILE A 279 23.23 2.33 2.95
CA ILE A 279 22.68 2.16 4.30
C ILE A 279 21.66 3.26 4.52
N ILE A 280 20.41 2.86 4.80
CA ILE A 280 19.30 3.73 5.15
C ILE A 280 19.04 3.57 6.64
N ASP A 281 19.44 4.57 7.41
CA ASP A 281 19.47 4.51 8.87
C ASP A 281 18.42 5.46 9.46
N PHE A 282 17.38 4.87 10.05
CA PHE A 282 16.28 5.59 10.70
C PHE A 282 16.52 5.86 12.20
N THR A 283 17.74 5.61 12.69
CA THR A 283 18.10 5.83 14.11
C THR A 283 17.90 7.29 14.50
N GLY A 284 17.17 7.52 15.60
CA GLY A 284 16.80 8.85 16.09
C GLY A 284 15.38 9.30 15.71
N THR A 285 14.69 8.52 14.86
CA THR A 285 13.23 8.66 14.67
C THR A 285 12.50 8.48 16.00
N SER A 286 11.40 9.20 16.18
CA SER A 286 10.60 9.17 17.42
C SER A 286 10.26 7.74 17.85
N PRO A 287 10.13 7.50 19.17
CA PRO A 287 9.61 6.23 19.68
C PRO A 287 8.19 5.98 19.16
N GLN A 288 7.73 4.74 19.27
CA GLN A 288 6.32 4.40 19.12
C GLN A 288 5.47 5.36 19.97
N ILE A 289 4.36 5.84 19.40
CA ILE A 289 3.47 6.80 20.05
C ILE A 289 2.10 6.17 20.32
N ASN A 290 1.37 6.73 21.28
CA ASN A 290 0.02 6.31 21.63
C ASN A 290 -1.02 6.88 20.65
N SER A 291 -0.91 6.50 19.39
CA SER A 291 -1.83 6.83 18.29
C SER A 291 -1.68 5.78 17.17
N ASN A 292 -2.41 5.95 16.08
CA ASN A 292 -2.37 5.06 14.92
C ASN A 292 -1.31 5.40 13.85
N PHE A 293 -0.51 6.45 14.07
CA PHE A 293 0.55 6.89 13.15
C PHE A 293 1.80 6.00 13.19
N ASN A 294 1.79 4.88 13.93
CA ASN A 294 2.92 3.96 13.92
C ASN A 294 2.93 3.16 12.62
N ALA A 295 4.00 3.24 11.84
CA ALA A 295 4.17 2.49 10.60
C ALA A 295 4.82 1.12 10.86
N PRO A 296 4.17 0.00 10.49
CA PRO A 296 4.79 -1.31 10.56
C PRO A 296 6.11 -1.35 9.77
N LYS A 297 7.06 -2.18 10.22
CA LYS A 297 8.37 -2.33 9.56
C LYS A 297 8.25 -2.59 8.05
N ALA A 298 7.28 -3.41 7.65
CA ALA A 298 7.02 -3.74 6.27
C ALA A 298 6.62 -2.52 5.41
N VAL A 299 5.88 -1.56 5.98
CA VAL A 299 5.53 -0.28 5.34
C VAL A 299 6.78 0.57 5.13
N THR A 300 7.63 0.68 6.15
CA THR A 300 8.90 1.42 6.06
C THR A 300 9.82 0.84 4.98
N GLN A 301 9.92 -0.48 4.89
CA GLN A 301 10.69 -1.15 3.83
C GLN A 301 10.09 -0.93 2.44
N ALA A 302 8.76 -0.92 2.32
CA ALA A 302 8.06 -0.61 1.07
C ALA A 302 8.33 0.83 0.61
N ALA A 303 8.33 1.81 1.52
CA ALA A 303 8.67 3.20 1.21
C ALA A 303 10.12 3.35 0.70
N VAL A 304 11.08 2.65 1.33
CA VAL A 304 12.47 2.60 0.83
C VAL A 304 12.54 1.97 -0.56
N LEU A 305 11.87 0.83 -0.76
CA LEU A 305 11.80 0.15 -2.06
C LEU A 305 11.24 1.08 -3.15
N TYR A 306 10.15 1.79 -2.85
CA TYR A 306 9.52 2.74 -3.76
C TYR A 306 10.51 3.84 -4.18
N VAL A 307 11.14 4.52 -3.21
CA VAL A 307 12.09 5.61 -3.51
C VAL A 307 13.27 5.11 -4.35
N PHE A 308 13.88 3.98 -3.99
CA PHE A 308 15.02 3.49 -4.77
C PHE A 308 14.61 3.00 -6.17
N ARG A 309 13.36 2.56 -6.35
CA ARG A 309 12.85 2.24 -7.69
C ARG A 309 12.63 3.49 -8.54
N THR A 310 12.12 4.59 -7.99
CA THR A 310 11.84 5.80 -8.76
C THR A 310 13.11 6.49 -9.25
N LEU A 311 14.24 6.26 -8.59
CA LEU A 311 15.57 6.73 -9.01
C LEU A 311 16.15 5.94 -10.20
N VAL A 312 15.55 4.81 -10.56
CA VAL A 312 15.99 3.97 -11.69
C VAL A 312 15.25 4.39 -12.95
N GLU A 313 15.96 5.07 -13.87
CA GLU A 313 15.50 5.43 -15.22
C GLU A 313 15.54 4.23 -16.19
N ASP A 314 14.96 3.11 -15.77
CA ASP A 314 14.87 1.89 -16.56
C ASP A 314 13.51 1.22 -16.34
N ASN A 315 13.02 0.49 -17.34
CA ASN A 315 11.78 -0.25 -17.24
C ASN A 315 12.03 -1.62 -16.59
N ILE A 316 12.42 -1.61 -15.31
CA ILE A 316 12.55 -2.83 -14.52
C ILE A 316 11.25 -3.10 -13.72
N PRO A 317 10.82 -4.36 -13.58
CA PRO A 317 9.72 -4.70 -12.69
C PRO A 317 10.14 -4.40 -11.25
N LEU A 318 9.18 -4.00 -10.41
CA LEU A 318 9.44 -3.85 -9.00
C LEU A 318 9.41 -5.24 -8.34
N ASN A 319 10.55 -5.68 -7.80
CA ASN A 319 10.66 -6.98 -7.17
C ASN A 319 11.66 -6.97 -6.00
N ALA A 320 11.83 -8.11 -5.32
CA ALA A 320 12.70 -8.22 -4.14
C ALA A 320 14.18 -7.92 -4.42
N GLY A 321 14.63 -8.01 -5.68
CA GLY A 321 15.99 -7.68 -6.10
C GLY A 321 16.39 -6.24 -5.80
N CYS A 322 15.44 -5.30 -5.89
CA CYS A 322 15.68 -3.87 -5.63
C CYS A 322 16.13 -3.59 -4.18
N LEU A 323 15.81 -4.46 -3.23
CA LEU A 323 16.21 -4.31 -1.82
C LEU A 323 17.58 -4.91 -1.50
N LYS A 324 18.09 -5.85 -2.31
CA LYS A 324 19.36 -6.53 -2.04
C LYS A 324 20.58 -5.60 -1.85
N PRO A 325 20.73 -4.47 -2.55
CA PRO A 325 21.86 -3.56 -2.33
C PRO A 325 21.63 -2.57 -1.17
N LEU A 326 20.53 -2.69 -0.43
CA LEU A 326 20.11 -1.75 0.59
C LEU A 326 20.16 -2.41 1.98
N GLU A 327 20.88 -1.80 2.91
CA GLU A 327 20.79 -2.12 4.32
C GLU A 327 19.84 -1.12 4.99
N ILE A 328 18.75 -1.61 5.58
CA ILE A 328 17.73 -0.75 6.20
C ILE A 328 17.74 -0.97 7.71
N ILE A 329 18.10 0.07 8.46
CA ILE A 329 18.19 0.05 9.91
C ILE A 329 16.96 0.77 10.48
N ILE A 330 16.07 0.02 11.12
CA ILE A 330 14.83 0.53 11.74
C ILE A 330 14.77 0.04 13.20
N PRO A 331 15.02 0.91 14.19
CA PRO A 331 15.00 0.51 15.60
C PRO A 331 13.65 -0.06 16.03
N VAL A 332 13.66 -1.21 16.72
CA VAL A 332 12.44 -1.80 17.31
C VAL A 332 11.86 -0.86 18.36
N GLY A 333 10.53 -0.72 18.40
CA GLY A 333 9.84 0.20 19.31
C GLY A 333 9.91 1.67 18.89
N SER A 334 10.40 1.95 17.68
CA SER A 334 10.28 3.27 17.05
C SER A 334 8.92 3.42 16.34
N LEU A 335 8.58 4.65 15.97
CA LEU A 335 7.41 4.97 15.14
C LEU A 335 7.34 4.11 13.86
N LEU A 336 8.48 3.68 13.33
CA LEU A 336 8.61 2.97 12.04
C LEU A 336 8.80 1.45 12.18
N ASN A 337 8.77 0.94 13.42
CA ASN A 337 8.82 -0.48 13.75
C ASN A 337 8.19 -0.70 15.13
N PRO A 338 6.87 -0.44 15.25
CA PRO A 338 6.14 -0.58 16.50
C PRO A 338 6.02 -2.04 16.92
N THR A 339 5.74 -2.24 18.20
CA THR A 339 5.43 -3.53 18.80
C THR A 339 3.94 -3.64 19.12
N TYR A 340 3.40 -4.86 19.02
CA TYR A 340 2.04 -5.17 19.44
C TYR A 340 1.77 -4.67 20.88
N PRO A 341 0.61 -4.05 21.18
CA PRO A 341 -0.60 -3.94 20.37
C PRO A 341 -0.82 -2.58 19.68
N ALA A 342 0.22 -1.82 19.34
CA ALA A 342 0.08 -0.48 18.77
C ALA A 342 -0.93 -0.39 17.60
N ALA A 343 -1.71 0.67 17.55
CA ALA A 343 -2.48 1.05 16.36
C ALA A 343 -1.53 1.47 15.22
N VAL A 344 -1.89 1.15 13.97
CA VAL A 344 -1.02 1.31 12.79
C VAL A 344 -1.72 1.81 11.53
N VAL A 345 -3.03 2.04 11.55
CA VAL A 345 -3.78 2.35 10.32
C VAL A 345 -3.25 3.60 9.62
N ALA A 346 -2.95 4.67 10.36
CA ALA A 346 -2.35 5.89 9.82
C ALA A 346 -0.87 5.70 9.44
N GLY A 347 -0.20 4.74 10.05
CA GLY A 347 1.15 4.33 9.66
C GLY A 347 1.27 3.96 8.18
N ASN A 348 0.27 3.27 7.65
CA ASN A 348 0.22 2.85 6.24
C ASN A 348 -0.05 4.00 5.28
N VAL A 349 -0.96 4.90 5.62
CA VAL A 349 -1.50 5.91 4.68
C VAL A 349 -0.94 7.33 4.88
N GLU A 350 -0.45 7.66 6.07
CA GLU A 350 0.08 8.98 6.42
C GLU A 350 1.58 8.93 6.67
N THR A 351 2.01 8.17 7.69
CA THR A 351 3.44 8.11 8.06
C THR A 351 4.31 7.60 6.91
N SER A 352 3.79 6.68 6.09
CA SER A 352 4.48 6.16 4.90
C SER A 352 4.80 7.26 3.87
N GLN A 353 3.92 8.24 3.70
CA GLN A 353 4.15 9.41 2.84
C GLN A 353 5.31 10.23 3.37
N THR A 354 5.32 10.48 4.69
CA THR A 354 6.40 11.22 5.36
C THR A 354 7.75 10.49 5.27
N ILE A 355 7.78 9.15 5.34
CA ILE A 355 9.02 8.38 5.14
C ILE A 355 9.58 8.62 3.74
N VAL A 356 8.73 8.58 2.71
CA VAL A 356 9.14 8.82 1.32
C VAL A 356 9.67 10.23 1.13
N ASP A 357 8.94 11.22 1.63
CA ASP A 357 9.35 12.63 1.56
C ASP A 357 10.67 12.88 2.31
N ALA A 358 10.87 12.28 3.48
CA ALA A 358 12.12 12.37 4.22
C ALA A 358 13.30 11.74 3.46
N LEU A 359 13.07 10.61 2.78
CA LEU A 359 14.08 9.98 1.92
C LEU A 359 14.45 10.86 0.73
N TYR A 360 13.47 11.44 0.03
CA TYR A 360 13.74 12.38 -1.07
C TYR A 360 14.42 13.66 -0.60
N GLY A 361 14.03 14.19 0.55
CA GLY A 361 14.70 15.31 1.20
C GLY A 361 16.15 14.99 1.54
N ALA A 362 16.43 13.78 2.05
CA ALA A 362 17.80 13.34 2.35
C ALA A 362 18.65 13.18 1.07
N LEU A 363 18.04 12.71 -0.02
CA LEU A 363 18.72 12.57 -1.31
C LEU A 363 18.86 13.91 -2.07
N GLY A 364 18.03 14.91 -1.72
CA GLY A 364 18.03 16.24 -2.33
C GLY A 364 17.52 16.26 -3.78
N VAL A 365 16.62 15.32 -4.15
CA VAL A 365 16.18 15.12 -5.53
C VAL A 365 14.77 15.67 -5.84
N MET A 366 13.92 15.79 -4.82
CA MET A 366 12.53 16.20 -4.95
C MET A 366 12.06 16.88 -3.66
N ALA A 367 11.36 18.02 -3.80
CA ALA A 367 10.67 18.68 -2.69
C ALA A 367 9.50 17.81 -2.19
N GLY A 368 8.94 18.14 -1.03
CA GLY A 368 7.83 17.37 -0.45
C GLY A 368 6.59 17.46 -1.32
N SER A 369 5.93 16.32 -1.56
CA SER A 369 4.58 16.33 -2.12
C SER A 369 3.55 16.70 -1.04
N GLN A 370 2.25 16.58 -1.34
CA GLN A 370 1.20 16.78 -0.35
C GLN A 370 1.40 15.99 0.96
N GLY A 371 2.18 14.89 0.93
CA GLY A 371 2.63 14.14 2.11
C GLY A 371 1.52 13.45 2.92
N THR A 372 0.30 13.38 2.38
CA THR A 372 -0.88 12.76 3.00
C THR A 372 -1.73 12.09 1.93
N MET A 373 -2.48 11.04 2.30
CA MET A 373 -3.50 10.47 1.40
C MET A 373 -4.88 11.11 1.58
N ASN A 374 -5.03 12.01 2.56
CA ASN A 374 -6.30 12.67 2.91
C ASN A 374 -7.45 11.66 3.05
N ASN A 375 -7.25 10.65 3.90
CA ASN A 375 -8.17 9.53 4.05
C ASN A 375 -9.50 10.02 4.60
N PHE A 376 -10.53 9.98 3.76
CA PHE A 376 -11.88 10.34 4.11
C PHE A 376 -12.72 9.06 4.16
N THR A 377 -13.22 8.73 5.35
CA THR A 377 -14.22 7.67 5.50
C THR A 377 -15.52 8.25 6.00
N PHE A 378 -16.61 7.62 5.62
CA PHE A 378 -17.89 7.87 6.27
C PHE A 378 -18.75 6.63 6.20
N GLY A 379 -19.74 6.59 7.07
CA GLY A 379 -20.70 5.52 7.05
C GLY A 379 -21.66 5.50 8.22
N ASN A 380 -22.47 4.46 8.22
CA ASN A 380 -23.39 4.09 9.28
C ASN A 380 -23.51 2.55 9.31
N GLN A 381 -24.60 2.01 9.84
CA GLN A 381 -24.82 0.56 9.89
C GLN A 381 -24.99 -0.09 8.50
N HIS A 382 -25.46 0.66 7.50
CA HIS A 382 -25.76 0.13 6.16
C HIS A 382 -24.66 0.47 5.14
N TYR A 383 -24.05 1.64 5.28
CA TYR A 383 -23.08 2.16 4.31
C TYR A 383 -21.71 2.32 4.95
N GLN A 384 -20.66 1.88 4.24
CA GLN A 384 -19.27 2.14 4.60
C GLN A 384 -18.51 2.56 3.33
N TYR A 385 -17.88 3.71 3.38
CA TYR A 385 -17.11 4.27 2.29
C TYR A 385 -15.75 4.72 2.78
N TYR A 386 -14.75 4.52 1.93
CA TYR A 386 -13.39 4.99 2.11
C TYR A 386 -12.89 5.59 0.80
N GLU A 387 -12.22 6.73 0.89
CA GLU A 387 -11.56 7.40 -0.21
C GLU A 387 -10.25 8.03 0.24
N THR A 388 -9.26 8.01 -0.64
CA THR A 388 -8.07 8.85 -0.57
C THR A 388 -8.26 10.01 -1.55
N ILE A 389 -7.80 11.21 -1.18
CA ILE A 389 -7.98 12.41 -2.01
C ILE A 389 -6.60 12.94 -2.40
N CYS A 390 -6.44 13.22 -3.69
CA CYS A 390 -5.19 13.68 -4.28
C CYS A 390 -4.81 15.12 -3.87
N GLY A 391 -3.63 15.56 -4.30
CA GLY A 391 -3.12 16.88 -3.97
C GLY A 391 -1.95 17.27 -4.88
N GLY A 392 -1.13 18.21 -4.44
CA GLY A 392 0.01 18.67 -5.23
C GLY A 392 1.23 17.77 -5.08
N SER A 393 1.92 17.42 -6.18
CA SER A 393 3.23 16.77 -6.08
C SER A 393 4.35 17.78 -5.87
N GLY A 394 5.44 17.36 -5.24
CA GLY A 394 6.63 18.18 -5.06
C GLY A 394 7.35 18.45 -6.38
N ALA A 395 7.99 19.62 -6.48
CA ALA A 395 8.87 19.96 -7.60
C ALA A 395 10.21 19.22 -7.52
N GLY A 396 10.81 18.93 -8.67
CA GLY A 396 12.12 18.30 -8.78
C GLY A 396 13.19 19.23 -9.32
N VAL A 397 14.39 18.67 -9.53
CA VAL A 397 15.56 19.41 -10.03
C VAL A 397 15.30 20.08 -11.39
N ASN A 398 14.45 19.47 -12.23
CA ASN A 398 14.22 19.86 -13.61
C ASN A 398 12.74 19.76 -14.02
N PHE A 399 11.81 19.71 -13.08
CA PHE A 399 10.37 19.60 -13.36
C PHE A 399 9.53 20.29 -12.28
N ASP A 400 8.43 20.90 -12.72
CA ASP A 400 7.35 21.36 -11.84
C ASP A 400 6.59 20.17 -11.26
N GLY A 401 6.00 20.37 -10.09
CA GLY A 401 5.04 19.44 -9.52
C GLY A 401 3.74 19.42 -10.32
N THR A 402 3.08 18.26 -10.34
CA THR A 402 1.80 18.07 -10.99
C THR A 402 0.65 18.39 -10.02
N ASP A 403 -0.33 19.14 -10.52
CA ASP A 403 -1.56 19.47 -9.80
C ASP A 403 -2.47 18.23 -9.65
N ALA A 404 -3.13 18.09 -8.50
CA ALA A 404 -4.22 17.14 -8.25
C ALA A 404 -3.94 15.68 -8.61
N VAL A 405 -2.76 15.16 -8.24
CA VAL A 405 -2.39 13.76 -8.45
C VAL A 405 -2.15 13.04 -7.13
N HIS A 406 -2.38 11.72 -7.13
CA HIS A 406 -1.91 10.88 -6.05
C HIS A 406 -0.39 10.77 -6.12
N THR A 407 0.25 10.76 -4.95
CA THR A 407 1.70 10.73 -4.82
C THR A 407 2.13 9.58 -3.93
N HIS A 408 3.32 9.07 -4.24
CA HIS A 408 4.07 8.10 -3.46
C HIS A 408 3.32 6.79 -3.16
N MET A 409 2.80 6.65 -1.95
CA MET A 409 2.37 5.35 -1.41
C MET A 409 0.97 4.93 -1.85
N THR A 410 0.31 5.72 -2.70
CA THR A 410 -0.99 5.41 -3.30
C THR A 410 -1.05 5.80 -4.78
N ASN A 411 -1.84 5.06 -5.54
CA ASN A 411 -2.23 5.35 -6.92
C ASN A 411 -3.65 4.85 -7.20
N SER A 412 -4.50 4.84 -6.16
CA SER A 412 -5.92 4.52 -6.30
C SER A 412 -6.61 5.53 -7.18
N ARG A 413 -7.69 5.12 -7.85
CA ARG A 413 -8.60 6.06 -8.53
C ARG A 413 -9.50 6.73 -7.49
N LEU A 414 -9.92 7.95 -7.83
CA LEU A 414 -11.10 8.56 -7.22
C LEU A 414 -12.34 7.72 -7.57
N THR A 415 -13.32 7.65 -6.68
CA THR A 415 -14.63 7.11 -7.06
C THR A 415 -15.32 8.08 -8.00
N ASP A 416 -15.83 7.59 -9.13
CA ASP A 416 -16.64 8.41 -10.03
C ASP A 416 -17.83 9.02 -9.27
N PRO A 417 -18.09 10.34 -9.39
CA PRO A 417 -19.22 10.97 -8.70
C PRO A 417 -20.56 10.28 -8.92
N GLU A 418 -20.87 9.81 -10.14
CA GLU A 418 -22.14 9.14 -10.43
C GLU A 418 -22.23 7.80 -9.69
N VAL A 419 -21.12 7.07 -9.61
CA VAL A 419 -21.04 5.83 -8.84
C VAL A 419 -21.18 6.10 -7.34
N LEU A 420 -20.48 7.13 -6.83
CA LEU A 420 -20.54 7.53 -5.43
C LEU A 420 -21.97 7.88 -5.01
N GLU A 421 -22.62 8.77 -5.75
CA GLU A 421 -23.98 9.28 -5.45
C GLU A 421 -25.06 8.22 -5.67
N THR A 422 -24.83 7.24 -6.55
CA THR A 422 -25.75 6.11 -6.74
C THR A 422 -25.64 5.08 -5.62
N ARG A 423 -24.43 4.89 -5.07
CA ARG A 423 -24.14 3.83 -4.08
C ARG A 423 -24.30 4.30 -2.63
N TYR A 424 -24.16 5.59 -2.39
CA TYR A 424 -24.10 6.18 -1.06
C TYR A 424 -24.99 7.43 -0.98
N PRO A 425 -25.67 7.69 0.15
CA PRO A 425 -26.54 8.85 0.33
C PRO A 425 -25.72 10.13 0.60
N VAL A 426 -24.92 10.52 -0.38
CA VAL A 426 -24.11 11.75 -0.40
C VAL A 426 -24.19 12.40 -1.78
N LEU A 427 -23.86 13.68 -1.87
CA LEU A 427 -23.78 14.45 -3.11
C LEU A 427 -22.40 15.11 -3.20
N VAL A 428 -21.74 14.99 -4.36
CA VAL A 428 -20.54 15.75 -4.67
C VAL A 428 -20.95 17.17 -5.07
N GLU A 429 -20.77 18.15 -4.19
CA GLU A 429 -21.05 19.54 -4.55
C GLU A 429 -19.98 20.13 -5.45
N SER A 430 -18.72 19.79 -5.19
CA SER A 430 -17.59 20.22 -6.01
C SER A 430 -16.38 19.33 -5.85
N PHE A 431 -15.61 19.22 -6.92
CA PHE A 431 -14.24 18.75 -6.88
C PHE A 431 -13.40 19.59 -7.85
N SER A 432 -12.50 20.42 -7.34
CA SER A 432 -11.78 21.40 -8.13
C SER A 432 -10.32 21.56 -7.68
N LEU A 433 -9.48 22.13 -8.55
CA LEU A 433 -8.13 22.53 -8.16
C LEU A 433 -8.18 23.62 -7.08
N ARG A 434 -7.25 23.56 -6.13
CA ARG A 434 -7.02 24.59 -5.11
C ARG A 434 -5.94 25.55 -5.60
N PRO A 435 -6.29 26.70 -6.21
CA PRO A 435 -5.32 27.57 -6.86
C PRO A 435 -4.28 28.11 -5.88
N ASP A 436 -3.06 28.27 -6.37
CA ASP A 436 -1.91 28.83 -5.64
C ASP A 436 -1.62 28.13 -4.32
N SER A 437 -1.85 26.82 -4.24
CA SER A 437 -1.48 26.01 -3.09
C SER A 437 -0.09 25.39 -3.21
N GLY A 438 0.42 25.22 -4.43
CA GLY A 438 1.79 24.81 -4.69
C GLY A 438 2.82 25.87 -4.31
N GLY A 439 3.92 25.45 -3.69
CA GLY A 439 5.03 26.30 -3.31
C GLY A 439 5.78 26.83 -4.53
N LYS A 440 6.20 28.10 -4.50
CA LYS A 440 6.89 28.74 -5.62
C LYS A 440 8.37 28.36 -5.64
N GLY A 441 8.98 28.38 -6.82
CA GLY A 441 10.41 28.17 -7.01
C GLY A 441 10.78 28.40 -8.46
N GLN A 442 12.02 28.10 -8.83
CA GLN A 442 12.38 27.94 -10.24
C GLN A 442 11.48 26.88 -10.90
N HIS A 443 11.21 25.82 -10.16
CA HIS A 443 10.14 24.88 -10.43
C HIS A 443 9.10 24.95 -9.31
N SER A 444 7.83 25.11 -9.68
CA SER A 444 6.72 25.24 -8.73
C SER A 444 6.21 23.87 -8.31
N GLY A 445 5.83 23.72 -7.04
CA GLY A 445 5.08 22.55 -6.59
C GLY A 445 3.66 22.55 -7.18
N GLY A 446 3.06 21.37 -7.26
CA GLY A 446 1.69 21.22 -7.76
C GLY A 446 0.64 21.77 -6.78
N ASN A 447 -0.52 22.14 -7.30
CA ASN A 447 -1.68 22.54 -6.52
C ASN A 447 -2.44 21.33 -5.97
N GLY A 448 -2.97 21.50 -4.76
CA GLY A 448 -3.95 20.60 -4.15
C GLY A 448 -5.34 20.71 -4.79
N VAL A 449 -6.34 20.16 -4.10
CA VAL A 449 -7.75 20.16 -4.52
C VAL A 449 -8.68 20.60 -3.40
N ILE A 450 -9.89 20.98 -3.78
CA ILE A 450 -11.02 21.27 -2.91
C ILE A 450 -12.09 20.21 -3.17
N ARG A 451 -12.45 19.43 -2.15
CA ARG A 451 -13.48 18.39 -2.20
C ARG A 451 -14.61 18.75 -1.25
N ARG A 452 -15.85 18.80 -1.76
CA ARG A 452 -17.06 19.12 -0.98
C ARG A 452 -18.08 18.00 -1.13
N ILE A 453 -18.46 17.38 -0.01
CA ILE A 453 -19.43 16.27 0.03
C ILE A 453 -20.58 16.62 0.97
N ARG A 454 -21.80 16.72 0.43
CA ARG A 454 -23.02 16.92 1.20
C ARG A 454 -23.60 15.56 1.62
N PHE A 455 -23.98 15.44 2.89
CA PHE A 455 -24.61 14.24 3.42
C PHE A 455 -26.13 14.29 3.26
N LEU A 456 -26.75 13.17 2.89
CA LEU A 456 -28.21 13.05 2.71
C LEU A 456 -28.87 12.18 3.80
N GLU A 457 -28.07 11.48 4.59
CA GLU A 457 -28.48 10.68 5.75
C GLU A 457 -27.53 10.93 6.94
N PRO A 458 -27.97 10.66 8.19
CA PRO A 458 -27.08 10.67 9.35
C PRO A 458 -25.95 9.64 9.21
N MET A 459 -24.72 10.11 9.39
CA MET A 459 -23.51 9.30 9.25
C MET A 459 -22.40 9.79 10.18
N THR A 460 -21.49 8.89 10.53
CA THR A 460 -20.20 9.26 11.12
C THR A 460 -19.21 9.47 9.98
N ALA A 461 -18.61 10.66 9.89
CA ALA A 461 -17.52 10.98 8.97
C ALA A 461 -16.20 11.07 9.73
N ASN A 462 -15.13 10.59 9.11
CA ASN A 462 -13.78 10.62 9.66
C ASN A 462 -12.81 11.18 8.62
N ILE A 463 -11.88 12.00 9.11
CA ILE A 463 -10.71 12.41 8.35
C ILE A 463 -9.47 11.92 9.09
N LEU A 464 -8.59 11.26 8.36
CA LEU A 464 -7.26 10.89 8.80
C LEU A 464 -6.26 11.46 7.77
N SER A 465 -5.73 12.63 8.10
CA SER A 465 -4.84 13.40 7.23
C SER A 465 -3.66 14.00 7.99
N SER A 466 -2.66 14.45 7.24
CA SER A 466 -1.48 15.19 7.74
C SER A 466 -1.36 16.53 7.01
N HIS A 467 -0.29 17.27 7.28
CA HIS A 467 -0.01 18.55 6.63
C HIS A 467 -1.13 19.58 6.77
N ARG A 468 -1.76 19.64 7.95
CA ARG A 468 -2.59 20.77 8.39
C ARG A 468 -1.83 21.73 9.30
N LEU A 469 -0.67 21.30 9.82
CA LEU A 469 0.21 22.14 10.64
C LEU A 469 1.61 22.28 10.02
N VAL A 470 2.25 21.17 9.67
CA VAL A 470 3.58 21.17 9.05
C VAL A 470 3.42 21.26 7.53
N PRO A 471 3.93 22.31 6.86
CA PRO A 471 3.80 22.44 5.42
C PRO A 471 4.73 21.46 4.68
N PRO A 472 4.35 20.98 3.48
CA PRO A 472 5.25 20.28 2.58
C PRO A 472 6.53 21.09 2.31
N PHE A 473 7.68 20.50 2.59
CA PHE A 473 8.98 21.19 2.52
C PHE A 473 9.38 21.53 1.09
N ALA A 474 10.12 22.61 0.94
CA ALA A 474 10.77 23.00 -0.31
C ALA A 474 12.24 22.56 -0.37
N LEU A 475 12.83 22.61 -1.56
CA LEU A 475 14.25 22.33 -1.74
C LEU A 475 14.99 23.48 -2.43
N ASN A 476 16.28 23.59 -2.11
CA ASN A 476 17.24 24.49 -2.79
C ASN A 476 16.77 25.94 -2.93
N GLY A 477 16.07 26.46 -1.92
CA GLY A 477 15.61 27.85 -1.88
C GLY A 477 14.23 28.10 -2.49
N GLY A 478 13.47 27.05 -2.84
CA GLY A 478 12.04 27.17 -3.13
C GLY A 478 11.22 27.46 -1.87
N GLU A 479 9.93 27.73 -2.05
CA GLU A 479 8.94 27.98 -1.01
C GLU A 479 8.13 26.72 -0.71
N PRO A 480 7.72 26.50 0.55
CA PRO A 480 6.93 25.33 0.94
C PRO A 480 5.52 25.39 0.33
N GLY A 481 4.89 24.22 0.18
CA GLY A 481 3.49 24.12 -0.21
C GLY A 481 2.57 24.62 0.89
N LYS A 482 1.37 25.12 0.55
CA LYS A 482 0.35 25.46 1.54
C LYS A 482 -0.15 24.19 2.22
N VAL A 483 -0.38 24.28 3.54
CA VAL A 483 -1.09 23.26 4.31
C VAL A 483 -2.53 23.08 3.80
N GLY A 484 -3.09 21.90 4.07
CA GLY A 484 -4.51 21.62 3.86
C GLY A 484 -5.38 22.19 4.98
N HIS A 485 -6.70 22.12 4.80
CA HIS A 485 -7.71 22.55 5.77
C HIS A 485 -8.93 21.62 5.71
N ASN A 486 -9.55 21.34 6.85
CA ASN A 486 -10.75 20.52 6.94
C ASN A 486 -11.81 21.30 7.72
N TRP A 487 -13.07 21.32 7.25
CA TRP A 487 -14.17 21.90 8.02
C TRP A 487 -15.52 21.29 7.63
N ILE A 488 -16.52 21.55 8.45
CA ILE A 488 -17.92 21.23 8.17
C ILE A 488 -18.70 22.53 8.02
N GLU A 489 -19.55 22.58 7.00
CA GLU A 489 -20.59 23.59 6.85
C GLU A 489 -21.91 22.94 7.28
N ARG A 490 -22.44 23.38 8.42
CA ARG A 490 -23.69 22.89 8.97
C ARG A 490 -24.87 23.49 8.23
N GLN A 491 -26.00 22.81 8.26
CA GLN A 491 -27.23 23.29 7.61
C GLN A 491 -27.70 24.66 8.11
N ASP A 492 -27.44 25.00 9.38
CA ASP A 492 -27.78 26.29 9.97
C ASP A 492 -26.82 27.44 9.56
N GLY A 493 -25.84 27.15 8.70
CA GLY A 493 -24.83 28.07 8.22
C GLY A 493 -23.60 28.21 9.12
N THR A 494 -23.53 27.46 10.23
CA THR A 494 -22.33 27.45 11.07
C THR A 494 -21.19 26.68 10.40
N GLN A 495 -19.96 27.14 10.62
CA GLN A 495 -18.75 26.47 10.15
C GLN A 495 -17.95 25.93 11.34
N GLU A 496 -17.61 24.65 11.29
CA GLU A 496 -16.80 23.97 12.30
C GLU A 496 -15.45 23.56 11.70
N ASN A 497 -14.36 24.21 12.12
CA ASN A 497 -13.01 23.84 11.69
C ASN A 497 -12.55 22.56 12.38
N LEU A 498 -11.92 21.66 11.62
CA LEU A 498 -11.40 20.39 12.10
C LEU A 498 -9.87 20.37 12.04
N ASN A 499 -9.26 19.55 12.90
CA ASN A 499 -7.82 19.29 12.90
C ASN A 499 -7.43 18.34 11.74
N SER A 500 -6.16 17.92 11.69
CA SER A 500 -5.66 16.92 10.72
C SER A 500 -6.41 15.59 10.82
N THR A 501 -6.82 15.22 12.03
CA THR A 501 -7.61 14.02 12.30
C THR A 501 -8.88 14.38 13.06
N ALA A 502 -10.04 13.88 12.65
CA ALA A 502 -11.29 14.12 13.34
C ALA A 502 -12.34 13.04 13.05
N THR A 503 -13.22 12.81 14.02
CA THR A 503 -14.48 12.05 13.86
C THR A 503 -15.64 12.98 14.15
N VAL A 504 -16.62 13.05 13.24
CA VAL A 504 -17.76 13.95 13.39
C VAL A 504 -19.06 13.28 12.93
N GLU A 505 -20.13 13.55 13.68
CA GLU A 505 -21.48 13.17 13.30
C GLU A 505 -22.06 14.19 12.30
N MET A 506 -22.42 13.71 11.13
CA MET A 506 -23.00 14.47 10.03
C MET A 506 -24.51 14.30 10.03
N GLN A 507 -25.23 15.40 9.81
CA GLN A 507 -26.67 15.39 9.60
C GLN A 507 -27.02 15.62 8.12
N PRO A 508 -28.23 15.22 7.67
CA PRO A 508 -28.70 15.54 6.33
C PRO A 508 -28.61 17.05 6.04
N GLY A 509 -27.93 17.41 4.97
CA GLY A 509 -27.69 18.79 4.57
C GLY A 509 -26.34 19.35 5.00
N ASP A 510 -25.63 18.74 5.95
CA ASP A 510 -24.26 19.13 6.30
C ASP A 510 -23.30 18.83 5.14
N VAL A 511 -22.26 19.67 4.97
CA VAL A 511 -21.22 19.51 3.95
C VAL A 511 -19.86 19.35 4.61
N PHE A 512 -19.16 18.25 4.30
CA PHE A 512 -17.76 18.07 4.68
C PHE A 512 -16.86 18.64 3.59
N VAL A 513 -15.93 19.53 3.96
CA VAL A 513 -15.04 20.20 3.01
C VAL A 513 -13.58 19.92 3.36
N ILE A 514 -12.83 19.53 2.33
CA ILE A 514 -11.41 19.20 2.42
C ILE A 514 -10.66 20.03 1.38
N GLU A 515 -9.75 20.87 1.85
CA GLU A 515 -8.67 21.44 1.06
C GLU A 515 -7.41 20.60 1.28
N THR A 516 -6.88 20.00 0.21
CA THR A 516 -5.65 19.23 0.31
C THR A 516 -4.40 20.12 0.18
N PRO A 517 -3.24 19.68 0.70
CA PRO A 517 -2.00 20.43 0.59
C PRO A 517 -1.51 20.52 -0.87
N GLY A 518 -0.75 21.58 -1.15
CA GLY A 518 0.06 21.65 -2.38
C GLY A 518 1.42 20.95 -2.20
N GLY A 519 2.22 20.86 -3.26
CA GLY A 519 3.60 20.41 -3.18
C GLY A 519 4.58 21.56 -2.90
N GLY A 520 5.77 21.25 -2.39
CA GLY A 520 6.85 22.21 -2.22
C GLY A 520 7.54 22.58 -3.55
N GLY A 521 8.04 23.82 -3.62
CA GLY A 521 8.82 24.32 -4.76
C GLY A 521 10.30 23.92 -4.72
N PHE A 522 10.98 24.07 -5.85
CA PHE A 522 12.40 23.80 -6.01
C PHE A 522 13.13 24.99 -6.64
N GLY A 523 14.25 25.39 -6.03
CA GLY A 523 15.09 26.49 -6.53
C GLY A 523 14.53 27.88 -6.20
N THR A 524 15.40 28.88 -6.14
CA THR A 524 15.02 30.27 -5.83
C THR A 524 14.13 30.86 -6.93
N VAL A 525 13.06 31.56 -6.53
CA VAL A 525 12.22 32.34 -7.44
C VAL A 525 13.07 33.46 -8.05
N SER A 526 13.19 33.48 -9.38
CA SER A 526 13.91 34.53 -10.13
C SER A 526 13.12 35.81 -10.27
#